data_AF-A0A340YF97-F1
#
_entry.id   AF-A0A340YF97-F1
#
_cell.length_a   1.000
_cell.length_b   1.000
_cell.length_c   1.000
_cell.angle_alpha   90.00
_cell.angle_beta   90.00
_cell.angle_gamma   90.00
#
_symmetry.space_group_name_H-M   'P 1'
#
loop_
_entity.id
_entity.type
_entity.pdbx_description
1 polymer ?
#
loop_
_entity_poly.entity_id
_entity_poly.type
_entity_poly.pdbx_seq_one_letter_code
_entity_poly.pdbx_strand_id
1 'polypeptide(L)'
;MNTVYVMMAQILRSHLINASVIPNRMKMGPYLGVIRTRMMSTHKSKKNMREYYRLLNLDEGCSADDVRESFHKLAKQYHPDGGSNTADSATFIRIEEAYRKVLSHVIEQTNARQSKVEETEEEKKFKYNTPQHRHYLSFEGIGFGTPSQREKQYRQFRADCATEQVMEYQKQKLQSQYFTNSVTVKDVRHSKDQKITQAIERLVEDLIQESMAKGDFDNLSGKGKPLKKFSGCSYIDPMTHNLNRILIDNGYQPEWILMQKEIKDTIDQLREAILVSRKKLGNPMTPTEQKQWNQACEQFQENIKKLNKRINDFFNCSPSDQAKSPF
;
A
#
# COMPACT_ATOMS: atom_id res chain seq x y z
N MET A 1 13.57 64.87 8.37
CA MET A 1 14.64 63.96 7.94
C MET A 1 13.99 62.89 7.05
N ASN A 2 14.11 63.09 5.74
CA ASN A 2 13.79 62.11 4.69
C ASN A 2 14.70 60.86 4.86
N THR A 3 14.48 59.66 4.32
CA THR A 3 13.92 59.31 3.02
C THR A 3 13.59 57.80 3.02
N VAL A 4 12.50 57.45 2.36
CA VAL A 4 12.14 56.09 1.91
C VAL A 4 13.02 55.76 0.68
N TYR A 5 13.50 54.51 0.52
CA TYR A 5 14.07 54.07 -0.76
C TYR A 5 13.30 52.89 -1.32
N VAL A 6 12.86 53.10 -2.56
CA VAL A 6 12.00 52.27 -3.41
C VAL A 6 12.88 51.42 -4.34
N MET A 7 12.30 50.29 -4.75
CA MET A 7 12.67 49.38 -5.85
C MET A 7 13.49 49.96 -7.01
N MET A 8 14.30 49.11 -7.65
CA MET A 8 14.51 49.17 -9.10
C MET A 8 14.44 47.79 -9.75
N ALA A 9 13.61 47.70 -10.77
CA ALA A 9 13.47 46.62 -11.74
C ALA A 9 14.45 46.81 -12.91
N GLN A 10 14.74 45.74 -13.68
CA GLN A 10 15.10 45.68 -15.12
C GLN A 10 15.59 44.24 -15.41
N ILE A 11 14.85 43.35 -16.08
CA ILE A 11 14.54 43.19 -17.52
C ILE A 11 15.79 43.08 -18.42
N LEU A 12 15.74 42.09 -19.34
CA LEU A 12 16.55 41.82 -20.56
C LEU A 12 17.57 40.67 -20.36
N ARG A 13 17.68 39.62 -21.19
CA ARG A 13 17.31 39.40 -22.60
C ARG A 13 17.17 37.91 -22.90
N SER A 14 16.18 37.58 -23.72
CA SER A 14 16.13 36.41 -24.57
C SER A 14 17.15 36.51 -25.70
N HIS A 15 17.90 35.44 -25.97
CA HIS A 15 18.53 35.22 -27.27
C HIS A 15 18.37 33.76 -27.67
N LEU A 16 17.49 33.54 -28.65
CA LEU A 16 17.45 32.39 -29.52
C LEU A 16 18.68 32.41 -30.42
N ILE A 17 19.36 31.27 -30.59
CA ILE A 17 20.17 30.98 -31.77
C ILE A 17 19.82 29.57 -32.26
N ASN A 18 19.46 29.51 -33.54
CA ASN A 18 19.04 28.33 -34.29
C ASN A 18 20.24 27.51 -34.82
N ALA A 19 19.95 26.20 -34.98
CA ALA A 19 20.33 25.30 -36.08
C ALA A 19 21.80 24.88 -36.34
N SER A 20 22.05 23.55 -36.31
CA SER A 20 22.34 22.74 -37.52
C SER A 20 22.67 21.25 -37.24
N VAL A 21 21.80 20.35 -37.71
CA VAL A 21 22.01 19.06 -38.43
C VAL A 21 23.38 18.33 -38.37
N ILE A 22 23.42 17.14 -37.70
CA ILE A 22 23.85 15.74 -38.10
C ILE A 22 25.21 15.56 -38.86
N PRO A 23 26.14 14.58 -38.56
CA PRO A 23 25.86 13.13 -38.44
C PRO A 23 26.64 12.23 -37.45
N ASN A 24 25.99 11.07 -37.26
CA ASN A 24 26.37 9.76 -36.75
C ASN A 24 27.83 9.29 -36.99
N ARG A 25 28.49 8.74 -35.96
CA ARG A 25 29.65 7.84 -36.13
C ARG A 25 29.70 6.78 -35.03
N MET A 26 29.42 5.54 -35.42
CA MET A 26 29.56 4.32 -34.61
C MET A 26 30.99 4.21 -34.03
N LYS A 27 31.12 3.85 -32.75
CA LYS A 27 32.38 3.36 -32.16
C LYS A 27 32.11 2.03 -31.46
N MET A 28 32.78 1.00 -31.96
CA MET A 28 32.83 -0.36 -31.42
C MET A 28 33.67 -0.39 -30.13
N GLY A 29 33.18 -1.08 -29.09
CA GLY A 29 33.93 -1.35 -27.86
C GLY A 29 34.87 -2.56 -28.01
N PRO A 30 35.95 -2.66 -27.21
CA PRO A 30 36.93 -3.73 -27.35
C PRO A 30 36.52 -5.01 -26.60
N TYR A 31 36.70 -6.14 -27.26
CA TYR A 31 36.66 -7.51 -26.73
C TYR A 31 37.83 -7.74 -25.76
N LEU A 32 37.57 -8.18 -24.52
CA LEU A 32 38.58 -8.79 -23.66
C LEU A 32 38.47 -10.31 -23.74
N GLY A 33 39.51 -10.95 -24.28
CA GLY A 33 39.62 -12.40 -24.42
C GLY A 33 39.94 -13.10 -23.10
N VAL A 34 39.22 -14.17 -22.82
CA VAL A 34 39.45 -15.08 -21.69
C VAL A 34 40.46 -16.15 -22.10
N ILE A 35 41.64 -16.18 -21.45
CA ILE A 35 42.62 -17.25 -21.60
C ILE A 35 42.15 -18.44 -20.77
N ARG A 36 41.84 -19.56 -21.44
CA ARG A 36 41.47 -20.84 -20.82
C ARG A 36 42.74 -21.64 -20.52
N THR A 37 43.12 -21.77 -19.25
CA THR A 37 44.18 -22.70 -18.83
C THR A 37 43.67 -24.15 -18.93
N ARG A 38 44.41 -24.99 -19.65
CA ARG A 38 44.14 -26.41 -19.86
C ARG A 38 44.87 -27.22 -18.77
N MET A 39 44.14 -27.83 -17.84
CA MET A 39 44.71 -28.77 -16.86
C MET A 39 44.85 -30.17 -17.48
N MET A 40 46.02 -30.79 -17.33
CA MET A 40 46.27 -32.19 -17.70
C MET A 40 45.86 -33.11 -16.55
N SER A 41 44.91 -34.02 -16.80
CA SER A 41 44.45 -35.03 -15.85
C SER A 41 45.33 -36.28 -15.94
N THR A 42 45.97 -36.66 -14.83
CA THR A 42 46.67 -37.94 -14.73
C THR A 42 45.63 -39.05 -14.56
N HIS A 43 45.38 -39.81 -15.63
CA HIS A 43 44.46 -40.95 -15.63
C HIS A 43 45.02 -42.10 -14.77
N LYS A 44 44.63 -42.17 -13.49
CA LYS A 44 45.00 -43.27 -12.57
C LYS A 44 44.17 -44.51 -12.90
N SER A 45 44.84 -45.63 -13.20
CA SER A 45 44.20 -46.88 -13.64
C SER A 45 43.22 -47.46 -12.60
N LYS A 46 41.95 -47.61 -12.98
CA LYS A 46 40.89 -48.26 -12.17
C LYS A 46 41.15 -49.74 -11.84
N LYS A 47 42.10 -50.40 -12.53
CA LYS A 47 42.36 -51.84 -12.35
C LYS A 47 42.98 -52.17 -10.97
N ASN A 48 43.76 -51.26 -10.40
CA ASN A 48 44.45 -51.48 -9.13
C ASN A 48 43.49 -51.48 -7.93
N MET A 49 42.34 -50.79 -8.01
CA MET A 49 41.43 -50.66 -6.87
C MET A 49 40.74 -51.98 -6.55
N ARG A 50 40.29 -52.71 -7.58
CA ARG A 50 39.66 -54.03 -7.41
C ARG A 50 40.60 -55.04 -6.76
N GLU A 51 41.87 -54.95 -7.11
CA GLU A 51 42.91 -55.81 -6.53
C GLU A 51 43.13 -55.50 -5.06
N TYR A 52 43.08 -54.23 -4.63
CA TYR A 52 43.15 -53.86 -3.21
C TYR A 52 41.93 -54.33 -2.41
N TYR A 53 40.73 -54.25 -2.97
CA TYR A 53 39.52 -54.82 -2.35
C TYR A 53 39.64 -56.33 -2.19
N ARG A 54 40.09 -57.05 -3.23
CA ARG A 54 40.34 -58.49 -3.17
C ARG A 54 41.43 -58.86 -2.16
N LEU A 55 42.49 -58.06 -2.06
CA LEU A 55 43.57 -58.30 -1.09
C LEU A 55 43.11 -58.15 0.36
N LEU A 56 42.16 -57.24 0.61
CA LEU A 56 41.53 -57.04 1.91
C LEU A 56 40.32 -57.97 2.16
N ASN A 57 39.97 -58.81 1.18
CA ASN A 57 38.77 -59.67 1.19
C ASN A 57 37.46 -58.90 1.38
N LEU A 58 37.31 -57.77 0.69
CA LEU A 58 36.13 -56.91 0.72
C LEU A 58 35.50 -56.75 -0.68
N ASP A 59 34.21 -56.43 -0.70
CA ASP A 59 33.45 -56.15 -1.92
C ASP A 59 33.40 -54.64 -2.24
N GLU A 60 33.11 -54.31 -3.51
CA GLU A 60 32.95 -52.92 -3.97
C GLU A 60 31.67 -52.30 -3.38
N GLY A 61 31.79 -51.56 -2.27
CA GLY A 61 30.66 -50.86 -1.62
C GLY A 61 30.57 -50.97 -0.10
N CYS A 62 31.58 -51.60 0.54
CA CYS A 62 31.65 -51.71 2.00
C CYS A 62 31.73 -50.35 2.72
N SER A 63 31.27 -50.32 3.97
CA SER A 63 31.41 -49.15 4.85
C SER A 63 32.87 -48.96 5.26
N ALA A 64 33.24 -47.73 5.63
CA ALA A 64 34.58 -47.43 6.13
C ALA A 64 34.94 -48.25 7.39
N ASP A 65 33.94 -48.65 8.17
CA ASP A 65 34.13 -49.47 9.37
C ASP A 65 34.45 -50.94 9.02
N ASP A 66 33.83 -51.49 7.98
CA ASP A 66 34.11 -52.85 7.49
C ASP A 66 35.55 -52.97 6.98
N VAL A 67 36.07 -51.88 6.37
CA VAL A 67 37.46 -51.78 5.90
C VAL A 67 38.44 -51.79 7.09
N ARG A 68 38.09 -51.15 8.22
CA ARG A 68 38.91 -51.17 9.43
C ARG A 68 38.92 -52.55 10.08
N GLU A 69 37.76 -53.19 10.14
CA GLU A 69 37.62 -54.48 10.80
C GLU A 69 38.34 -55.61 10.05
N SER A 70 38.26 -55.62 8.73
CA SER A 70 39.02 -56.55 7.88
C SER A 70 40.53 -56.33 7.98
N PHE A 71 40.99 -55.07 8.00
CA PHE A 71 42.40 -54.76 8.22
C PHE A 71 42.89 -55.25 9.59
N HIS A 72 42.13 -55.05 10.67
CA HIS A 72 42.50 -55.57 11.98
C HIS A 72 42.61 -57.10 12.01
N LYS A 73 41.71 -57.82 11.32
CA LYS A 73 41.77 -59.28 11.19
C LYS A 73 43.02 -59.74 10.45
N LEU A 74 43.38 -59.09 9.34
CA LEU A 74 44.57 -59.40 8.55
C LEU A 74 45.87 -58.99 9.27
N ALA A 75 45.89 -57.83 9.93
CA ALA A 75 47.03 -57.38 10.71
C ALA A 75 47.36 -58.39 11.82
N LYS A 76 46.35 -58.90 12.54
CA LYS A 76 46.56 -59.93 13.56
C LYS A 76 47.18 -61.22 13.00
N GLN A 77 46.96 -61.54 11.73
CA GLN A 77 47.46 -62.75 11.09
C GLN A 77 48.87 -62.59 10.48
N TYR A 78 49.16 -61.41 9.91
CA TYR A 78 50.36 -61.17 9.10
C TYR A 78 51.37 -60.21 9.77
N HIS A 79 51.10 -59.70 10.96
CA HIS A 79 52.03 -58.80 11.66
C HIS A 79 53.35 -59.53 12.00
N PRO A 80 54.53 -58.95 11.69
CA PRO A 80 55.83 -59.61 11.88
C PRO A 80 56.15 -59.91 13.35
N ASP A 81 55.56 -59.16 14.28
CA ASP A 81 55.71 -59.36 15.74
C ASP A 81 54.62 -60.27 16.35
N GLY A 82 53.66 -60.74 15.54
CA GLY A 82 52.46 -61.45 16.00
C GLY A 82 52.66 -62.94 16.31
N GLY A 83 53.87 -63.47 16.14
CA GLY A 83 54.20 -64.89 16.42
C GLY A 83 53.45 -65.93 15.58
N SER A 84 52.67 -65.52 14.57
CA SER A 84 51.92 -66.40 13.67
C SER A 84 52.85 -67.06 12.65
N ASN A 85 52.58 -68.32 12.28
CA ASN A 85 53.34 -69.05 11.26
C ASN A 85 53.20 -68.46 9.84
N THR A 86 52.23 -67.56 9.65
CA THR A 86 52.00 -66.82 8.39
C THR A 86 52.50 -65.38 8.44
N ALA A 87 53.26 -65.00 9.48
CA ALA A 87 53.77 -63.65 9.63
C ALA A 87 54.84 -63.33 8.58
N ASP A 88 54.55 -62.36 7.70
CA ASP A 88 55.46 -61.90 6.67
C ASP A 88 55.39 -60.37 6.53
N SER A 89 56.55 -59.72 6.60
CA SER A 89 56.66 -58.27 6.56
C SER A 89 56.24 -57.70 5.20
N ALA A 90 56.56 -58.41 4.11
CA ALA A 90 56.28 -57.92 2.76
C ALA A 90 54.77 -57.95 2.45
N THR A 91 54.06 -58.99 2.86
CA THR A 91 52.60 -59.08 2.75
C THR A 91 51.90 -58.05 3.62
N PHE A 92 52.38 -57.80 4.85
CA PHE A 92 51.80 -56.78 5.73
C PHE A 92 51.87 -55.38 5.13
N ILE A 93 53.01 -54.99 4.54
CA ILE A 93 53.17 -53.69 3.86
C ILE A 93 52.17 -53.54 2.70
N ARG A 94 51.96 -54.61 1.93
CA ARG A 94 50.97 -54.62 0.82
C ARG A 94 49.53 -54.45 1.34
N ILE A 95 49.21 -55.09 2.47
CA ILE A 95 47.90 -54.98 3.12
C ILE A 95 47.69 -53.56 3.66
N GLU A 96 48.70 -52.94 4.25
CA GLU A 96 48.63 -51.56 4.74
C GLU A 96 48.44 -50.56 3.58
N GLU A 97 49.19 -50.74 2.49
CA GLU A 97 49.07 -49.90 1.30
C GLU A 97 47.65 -50.02 0.69
N ALA A 98 47.13 -51.24 0.61
CA ALA A 98 45.77 -51.49 0.16
C ALA A 98 44.73 -50.82 1.06
N TYR A 99 44.88 -50.95 2.38
CA TYR A 99 43.99 -50.34 3.36
C TYR A 99 43.92 -48.82 3.21
N ARG A 100 45.08 -48.15 3.13
CA ARG A 100 45.14 -46.68 2.96
C ARG A 100 44.42 -46.23 1.69
N LYS A 101 44.62 -46.94 0.58
CA LYS A 101 44.01 -46.63 -0.72
C LYS A 101 42.51 -46.91 -0.76
N VAL A 102 42.05 -47.99 -0.15
CA VAL A 102 40.62 -48.33 -0.08
C VAL A 102 39.89 -47.35 0.83
N LEU A 103 40.48 -47.00 1.97
CA LEU A 103 39.88 -46.04 2.89
C LEU A 103 39.72 -44.65 2.24
N SER A 104 40.75 -44.15 1.55
CA SER A 104 40.64 -42.89 0.82
C SER A 104 39.55 -42.95 -0.26
N HIS A 105 39.42 -44.08 -0.95
CA HIS A 105 38.41 -44.27 -1.97
C HIS A 105 36.98 -44.30 -1.41
N VAL A 106 36.75 -44.98 -0.29
CA VAL A 106 35.44 -45.02 0.37
C VAL A 106 35.04 -43.62 0.84
N ILE A 107 35.97 -42.86 1.42
CA ILE A 107 35.72 -41.47 1.86
C ILE A 107 35.43 -40.55 0.66
N GLU A 108 36.20 -40.68 -0.42
CA GLU A 108 35.93 -39.93 -1.66
C GLU A 108 34.56 -40.29 -2.25
N GLN A 109 34.16 -41.57 -2.20
CA GLN A 109 32.83 -41.99 -2.65
C GLN A 109 31.70 -41.46 -1.76
N THR A 110 31.86 -41.44 -0.43
CA THR A 110 30.85 -40.88 0.48
C THR A 110 30.69 -39.39 0.27
N ASN A 111 31.80 -38.66 0.11
CA ASN A 111 31.79 -37.22 -0.13
C ASN A 111 31.21 -36.90 -1.52
N ALA A 112 31.54 -37.68 -2.55
CA ALA A 112 30.96 -37.52 -3.90
C ALA A 112 29.47 -37.85 -3.95
N ARG A 113 28.97 -38.76 -3.11
CA ARG A 113 27.53 -39.04 -2.96
C ARG A 113 26.83 -37.89 -2.23
N GLN A 114 27.44 -37.34 -1.18
CA GLN A 114 26.91 -36.16 -0.47
C GLN A 114 26.89 -34.92 -1.38
N SER A 115 27.96 -34.65 -2.11
CA SER A 115 28.01 -33.52 -3.06
C SER A 115 27.02 -33.68 -4.21
N LYS A 116 26.74 -34.90 -4.68
CA LYS A 116 25.70 -35.15 -5.70
C LYS A 116 24.27 -34.96 -5.17
N VAL A 117 24.03 -35.31 -3.90
CA VAL A 117 22.73 -35.11 -3.25
C VAL A 117 22.52 -33.62 -2.98
N GLU A 118 23.57 -32.90 -2.57
CA GLU A 118 23.56 -31.44 -2.45
C GLU A 118 23.40 -30.77 -3.82
N GLU A 119 24.12 -31.19 -4.87
CA GLU A 119 23.93 -30.68 -6.24
C GLU A 119 22.52 -30.95 -6.78
N THR A 120 21.90 -32.11 -6.50
CA THR A 120 20.53 -32.39 -7.00
C THR A 120 19.43 -31.69 -6.18
N GLU A 121 19.65 -31.43 -4.89
CA GLU A 121 18.79 -30.59 -4.05
C GLU A 121 18.93 -29.10 -4.41
N GLU A 122 20.16 -28.65 -4.72
CA GLU A 122 20.47 -27.30 -5.16
C GLU A 122 20.01 -27.04 -6.61
N GLU A 123 20.19 -27.96 -7.55
CA GLU A 123 19.71 -27.83 -8.94
C GLU A 123 18.18 -27.74 -9.02
N LYS A 124 17.45 -28.41 -8.10
CA LYS A 124 15.99 -28.25 -7.99
C LYS A 124 15.59 -26.90 -7.39
N LYS A 125 16.41 -26.31 -6.52
CA LYS A 125 16.21 -24.96 -5.97
C LYS A 125 16.71 -23.82 -6.88
N PHE A 126 17.68 -24.09 -7.76
CA PHE A 126 18.36 -23.10 -8.61
C PHE A 126 18.08 -23.28 -10.11
N LYS A 127 16.87 -23.74 -10.50
CA LYS A 127 16.33 -23.31 -11.79
C LYS A 127 16.14 -21.79 -11.73
N TYR A 128 17.16 -21.07 -12.18
CA TYR A 128 17.06 -19.67 -12.52
C TYR A 128 15.87 -19.52 -13.46
N ASN A 129 14.78 -18.95 -12.96
CA ASN A 129 13.85 -18.25 -13.82
C ASN A 129 14.65 -17.08 -14.40
N THR A 130 15.33 -17.32 -15.53
CA THR A 130 15.87 -16.25 -16.36
C THR A 130 14.74 -15.23 -16.49
N PRO A 131 14.90 -13.96 -16.04
CA PRO A 131 13.84 -12.97 -16.14
C PRO A 131 13.56 -12.69 -17.61
N GLN A 132 12.76 -13.55 -18.24
CA GLN A 132 12.29 -13.36 -19.59
C GLN A 132 11.38 -12.15 -19.52
N HIS A 133 11.82 -11.11 -20.21
CA HIS A 133 11.28 -9.76 -20.21
C HIS A 133 11.35 -9.01 -18.87
N ARG A 134 12.26 -8.02 -18.82
CA ARG A 134 12.00 -6.79 -18.08
C ARG A 134 10.83 -6.06 -18.75
N HIS A 135 9.61 -6.56 -18.59
CA HIS A 135 8.44 -5.70 -18.67
C HIS A 135 8.51 -4.82 -17.42
N TYR A 136 8.86 -3.55 -17.60
CA TYR A 136 8.57 -2.59 -16.56
C TYR A 136 7.06 -2.68 -16.31
N LEU A 137 6.64 -2.91 -15.07
CA LEU A 137 5.24 -2.73 -14.70
C LEU A 137 4.89 -1.29 -15.08
N SER A 138 4.15 -1.11 -16.16
CA SER A 138 3.50 0.16 -16.43
C SER A 138 2.46 0.29 -15.34
N PHE A 139 2.75 1.11 -14.33
CA PHE A 139 1.85 1.37 -13.21
C PHE A 139 0.59 2.14 -13.63
N GLU A 140 0.18 2.06 -14.91
CA GLU A 140 -0.99 2.75 -15.48
C GLU A 140 -0.97 4.28 -15.25
N GLY A 141 0.22 4.86 -15.00
CA GLY A 141 0.38 6.27 -14.65
C GLY A 141 0.15 6.60 -13.18
N ILE A 142 -0.03 5.60 -12.32
CA ILE A 142 -0.42 5.73 -10.92
C ILE A 142 0.83 5.82 -10.03
N GLY A 143 0.85 6.83 -9.19
CA GLY A 143 1.90 7.06 -8.19
C GLY A 143 3.02 7.99 -8.63
N PHE A 144 3.63 8.66 -7.67
CA PHE A 144 4.68 9.67 -7.85
C PHE A 144 5.92 9.29 -7.03
N GLY A 145 7.10 9.76 -7.44
CA GLY A 145 8.36 9.52 -6.74
C GLY A 145 9.20 8.37 -7.32
N THR A 146 10.03 7.78 -6.46
CA THR A 146 11.02 6.76 -6.86
C THR A 146 10.33 5.46 -7.33
N PRO A 147 10.98 4.63 -8.17
CA PRO A 147 10.38 3.39 -8.68
C PRO A 147 9.82 2.46 -7.60
N SER A 148 10.52 2.34 -6.46
CA SER A 148 10.08 1.51 -5.32
C SER A 148 8.84 2.07 -4.62
N GLN A 149 8.74 3.39 -4.45
CA GLN A 149 7.56 4.04 -3.87
C GLN A 149 6.33 3.87 -4.77
N ARG A 150 6.52 4.03 -6.09
CA ARG A 150 5.46 3.84 -7.08
C ARG A 150 4.98 2.40 -7.14
N GLU A 151 5.89 1.44 -6.99
CA GLU A 151 5.53 0.03 -6.89
C GLU A 151 4.67 -0.27 -5.66
N LYS A 152 5.02 0.27 -4.50
CA LYS A 152 4.22 0.12 -3.27
C LYS A 152 2.83 0.70 -3.44
N GLN A 153 2.72 1.89 -4.05
CA GLN A 153 1.44 2.55 -4.31
C GLN A 153 0.58 1.76 -5.31
N TYR A 154 1.16 1.28 -6.41
CA TYR A 154 0.44 0.47 -7.38
C TYR A 154 0.00 -0.87 -6.79
N ARG A 155 0.82 -1.48 -5.93
CA ARG A 155 0.44 -2.70 -5.20
C ARG A 155 -0.76 -2.48 -4.30
N GLN A 156 -0.81 -1.33 -3.61
CA GLN A 156 -1.94 -0.94 -2.78
C GLN A 156 -3.18 -0.67 -3.65
N PHE A 157 -3.05 0.13 -4.71
CA PHE A 157 -4.12 0.39 -5.67
C PHE A 157 -4.71 -0.91 -6.26
N ARG A 158 -3.86 -1.88 -6.62
CA ARG A 158 -4.30 -3.19 -7.10
C ARG A 158 -5.07 -3.98 -6.06
N ALA A 159 -4.67 -3.91 -4.79
CA ALA A 159 -5.40 -4.54 -3.70
C ALA A 159 -6.76 -3.87 -3.52
N ASP A 160 -6.81 -2.53 -3.53
CA ASP A 160 -8.04 -1.76 -3.39
C ASP A 160 -9.02 -2.09 -4.54
N CYS A 161 -8.56 -2.08 -5.79
CA CYS A 161 -9.37 -2.49 -6.94
C CYS A 161 -9.86 -3.93 -6.85
N ALA A 162 -9.04 -4.86 -6.35
CA ALA A 162 -9.46 -6.25 -6.15
C ALA A 162 -10.56 -6.36 -5.09
N THR A 163 -10.45 -5.61 -3.98
CA THR A 163 -11.49 -5.59 -2.96
C THR A 163 -12.80 -4.99 -3.48
N GLU A 164 -12.73 -3.93 -4.28
CA GLU A 164 -13.89 -3.31 -4.91
C GLU A 164 -14.58 -4.26 -5.90
N GLN A 165 -13.81 -4.97 -6.73
CA GLN A 165 -14.35 -5.98 -7.64
C GLN A 165 -15.04 -7.14 -6.90
N VAL A 166 -14.47 -7.61 -5.78
CA VAL A 166 -15.09 -8.65 -4.95
C VAL A 166 -16.40 -8.15 -4.35
N MET A 167 -16.42 -6.93 -3.82
CA MET A 167 -17.63 -6.30 -3.27
C MET A 167 -18.70 -6.13 -4.35
N GLU A 168 -18.33 -5.66 -5.54
CA GLU A 168 -19.25 -5.47 -6.65
C GLU A 168 -19.83 -6.82 -7.12
N TYR A 169 -19.00 -7.86 -7.17
CA TYR A 169 -19.47 -9.23 -7.47
C TYR A 169 -20.43 -9.76 -6.39
N GLN A 170 -20.12 -9.57 -5.11
CA GLN A 170 -21.01 -9.99 -4.02
C GLN A 170 -22.35 -9.24 -4.09
N LYS A 171 -22.31 -7.93 -4.32
CA LYS A 171 -23.48 -7.08 -4.53
C LYS A 171 -24.31 -7.55 -5.73
N GLN A 172 -23.67 -7.84 -6.86
CA GLN A 172 -24.34 -8.34 -8.07
C GLN A 172 -24.92 -9.74 -7.84
N LYS A 173 -24.22 -10.60 -7.10
CA LYS A 173 -24.70 -11.93 -6.71
C LYS A 173 -25.93 -11.82 -5.82
N LEU A 174 -25.89 -11.00 -4.78
CA LEU A 174 -27.06 -10.73 -3.93
C LEU A 174 -28.21 -10.13 -4.75
N GLN A 175 -27.91 -9.17 -5.63
CA GLN A 175 -28.91 -8.59 -6.52
C GLN A 175 -29.54 -9.67 -7.41
N SER A 176 -28.76 -10.56 -8.03
CA SER A 176 -29.30 -11.66 -8.83
C SER A 176 -30.13 -12.64 -8.00
N GLN A 177 -29.75 -12.92 -6.75
CA GLN A 177 -30.47 -13.84 -5.86
C GLN A 177 -31.81 -13.26 -5.35
N TYR A 178 -31.84 -11.96 -5.03
CA TYR A 178 -33.04 -11.31 -4.49
C TYR A 178 -33.92 -10.64 -5.56
N PHE A 179 -33.43 -10.46 -6.78
CA PHE A 179 -34.04 -9.62 -7.82
C PHE A 179 -34.01 -10.33 -9.20
N THR A 180 -34.35 -11.61 -9.26
CA THR A 180 -34.42 -12.35 -10.54
C THR A 180 -35.51 -11.82 -11.49
N ASN A 181 -36.57 -11.17 -10.98
CA ASN A 181 -37.78 -10.88 -11.76
C ASN A 181 -38.32 -9.43 -11.70
N SER A 182 -37.54 -8.42 -11.29
CA SER A 182 -38.10 -7.07 -11.12
C SER A 182 -37.50 -6.06 -12.09
N VAL A 183 -38.30 -5.59 -13.02
CA VAL A 183 -38.04 -4.39 -13.81
C VAL A 183 -38.64 -3.22 -13.04
N THR A 184 -37.83 -2.33 -12.45
CA THR A 184 -38.04 -0.87 -12.32
C THR A 184 -36.95 -0.22 -11.44
N VAL A 185 -36.17 0.71 -12.00
CA VAL A 185 -34.96 1.30 -11.38
C VAL A 185 -35.26 2.34 -10.28
N LYS A 186 -36.51 2.80 -10.14
CA LYS A 186 -36.88 3.85 -9.15
C LYS A 186 -37.18 3.29 -7.75
N ASP A 187 -37.83 2.14 -7.65
CA ASP A 187 -38.15 1.51 -6.36
C ASP A 187 -36.92 0.92 -5.64
N VAL A 188 -35.85 0.66 -6.39
CA VAL A 188 -34.59 0.15 -5.84
C VAL A 188 -33.88 1.21 -4.97
N ARG A 189 -34.03 2.51 -5.26
CA ARG A 189 -33.41 3.57 -4.44
C ARG A 189 -34.17 3.77 -3.13
N HIS A 190 -35.48 3.96 -3.20
CA HIS A 190 -36.31 4.10 -2.00
C HIS A 190 -36.28 2.85 -1.11
N SER A 191 -36.24 1.65 -1.69
CA SER A 191 -36.08 0.42 -0.88
C SER A 191 -34.68 0.27 -0.28
N LYS A 192 -33.63 0.80 -0.93
CA LYS A 192 -32.28 0.87 -0.34
C LYS A 192 -32.24 1.86 0.83
N ASP A 193 -32.80 3.05 0.65
CA ASP A 193 -32.85 4.07 1.70
C ASP A 193 -33.64 3.57 2.91
N GLN A 194 -34.80 2.95 2.69
CA GLN A 194 -35.58 2.32 3.76
C GLN A 194 -34.83 1.18 4.47
N LYS A 195 -34.08 0.35 3.73
CA LYS A 195 -33.27 -0.72 4.33
C LYS A 195 -32.08 -0.17 5.15
N ILE A 196 -31.47 0.91 4.70
CA ILE A 196 -30.40 1.60 5.43
C ILE A 196 -30.97 2.21 6.72
N THR A 197 -32.12 2.88 6.66
CA THR A 197 -32.80 3.41 7.84
C THR A 197 -33.13 2.29 8.82
N GLN A 198 -33.70 1.18 8.36
CA GLN A 198 -34.00 0.01 9.21
C GLN A 198 -32.76 -0.67 9.79
N ALA A 199 -31.61 -0.60 9.13
CA ALA A 199 -30.36 -1.14 9.66
C ALA A 199 -29.78 -0.22 10.75
N ILE A 200 -29.86 1.10 10.55
CA ILE A 200 -29.47 2.09 11.55
C ILE A 200 -30.39 1.99 12.78
N GLU A 201 -31.71 1.87 12.58
CA GLU A 201 -32.68 1.68 13.67
C GLU A 201 -32.36 0.44 14.51
N ARG A 202 -31.99 -0.69 13.90
CA ARG A 202 -31.58 -1.90 14.64
C ARG A 202 -30.29 -1.70 15.42
N LEU A 203 -29.28 -1.06 14.82
CA LEU A 203 -28.03 -0.77 15.52
C LEU A 203 -28.28 0.14 16.73
N VAL A 204 -29.08 1.19 16.56
CA VAL A 204 -29.47 2.10 17.64
C VAL A 204 -30.21 1.35 18.74
N GLU A 205 -31.15 0.47 18.40
CA GLU A 205 -31.87 -0.35 19.37
C GLU A 205 -30.94 -1.29 20.15
N ASP A 206 -30.01 -1.97 19.47
CA ASP A 206 -29.02 -2.83 20.10
C ASP A 206 -28.12 -2.03 21.06
N LEU A 207 -27.71 -0.82 20.68
CA LEU A 207 -26.92 0.08 21.52
C LEU A 207 -27.70 0.56 22.76
N ILE A 208 -28.99 0.85 22.61
CA ILE A 208 -29.88 1.22 23.71
C ILE A 208 -30.01 0.04 24.67
N GLN A 209 -30.26 -1.17 24.17
CA GLN A 209 -30.39 -2.37 24.99
C GLN A 209 -29.09 -2.72 25.72
N GLU A 210 -27.94 -2.59 25.05
CA GLU A 210 -26.63 -2.76 25.68
C GLU A 210 -26.41 -1.74 26.81
N SER A 211 -26.75 -0.48 26.57
CA SER A 211 -26.63 0.60 27.57
C SER A 211 -27.60 0.40 28.74
N MET A 212 -28.80 -0.14 28.49
CA MET A 212 -29.75 -0.53 29.53
C MET A 212 -29.23 -1.69 30.37
N ALA A 213 -28.64 -2.72 29.74
CA ALA A 213 -28.06 -3.88 30.43
C ALA A 213 -26.84 -3.50 31.29
N LYS A 214 -26.04 -2.53 30.84
CA LYS A 214 -24.93 -1.95 31.61
C LYS A 214 -25.38 -1.11 32.80
N GLY A 215 -26.64 -0.66 32.83
CA GLY A 215 -27.15 0.23 33.87
C GLY A 215 -26.71 1.68 33.70
N ASP A 216 -26.29 2.10 32.49
CA ASP A 216 -25.84 3.48 32.23
C ASP A 216 -26.95 4.52 32.52
N PHE A 217 -28.21 4.08 32.47
CA PHE A 217 -29.39 4.90 32.77
C PHE A 217 -29.75 4.97 34.27
N ASP A 218 -29.09 4.19 35.13
CA ASP A 218 -29.53 4.04 36.52
C ASP A 218 -29.16 5.21 37.43
N ASN A 219 -28.12 5.97 37.09
CA ASN A 219 -27.63 7.11 37.88
C ASN A 219 -27.71 8.45 37.12
N LEU A 220 -28.74 8.62 36.28
CA LEU A 220 -28.96 9.88 35.59
C LEU A 220 -29.45 10.98 36.54
N SER A 221 -28.92 12.18 36.35
CA SER A 221 -29.33 13.36 37.13
C SER A 221 -30.82 13.65 36.91
N GLY A 222 -31.62 13.51 37.97
CA GLY A 222 -33.07 13.75 37.90
C GLY A 222 -33.94 12.51 37.70
N LYS A 223 -33.38 11.29 37.76
CA LYS A 223 -34.16 10.04 37.80
C LYS A 223 -35.22 10.11 38.91
N GLY A 224 -36.47 9.77 38.57
CA GLY A 224 -37.61 9.79 39.50
C GLY A 224 -38.21 11.17 39.80
N LYS A 225 -37.61 12.27 39.32
CA LYS A 225 -38.20 13.61 39.43
C LYS A 225 -39.14 13.88 38.25
N PRO A 226 -40.26 14.62 38.45
CA PRO A 226 -41.11 15.01 37.34
C PRO A 226 -40.32 15.83 36.32
N LEU A 227 -40.57 15.58 35.03
CA LEU A 227 -39.94 16.33 33.95
C LEU A 227 -40.27 17.81 34.11
N LYS A 228 -39.24 18.67 34.05
CA LYS A 228 -39.45 20.13 34.00
C LYS A 228 -40.21 20.44 32.71
N LYS A 229 -41.49 20.81 32.83
CA LYS A 229 -42.31 21.21 31.69
C LYS A 229 -41.72 22.49 31.07
N PHE A 230 -41.81 22.55 29.76
CA PHE A 230 -41.22 23.56 28.88
C PHE A 230 -41.65 24.97 29.28
N SER A 231 -40.70 25.82 29.65
CA SER A 231 -40.95 27.13 30.26
C SER A 231 -41.15 28.28 29.25
N GLY A 232 -41.50 28.02 27.99
CA GLY A 232 -41.56 29.11 26.99
C GLY A 232 -42.49 28.93 25.79
N CYS A 233 -42.77 27.72 25.33
CA CYS A 233 -43.54 27.52 24.10
C CYS A 233 -44.69 26.53 24.32
N SER A 234 -45.83 27.03 24.80
CA SER A 234 -47.06 26.22 25.00
C SER A 234 -47.68 25.71 23.70
N TYR A 235 -47.30 26.28 22.56
CA TYR A 235 -47.83 25.93 21.23
C TYR A 235 -47.00 24.86 20.51
N ILE A 236 -45.77 24.62 20.92
CA ILE A 236 -44.90 23.63 20.29
C ILE A 236 -45.17 22.27 20.95
N ASP A 237 -45.41 21.25 20.14
CA ASP A 237 -45.58 19.89 20.61
C ASP A 237 -44.36 19.44 21.45
N PRO A 238 -44.56 18.78 22.61
CA PRO A 238 -43.50 18.28 23.47
C PRO A 238 -42.42 17.46 22.75
N MET A 239 -42.78 16.67 21.74
CA MET A 239 -41.82 15.87 20.98
C MET A 239 -40.91 16.77 20.14
N THR A 240 -41.49 17.73 19.42
CA THR A 240 -40.76 18.70 18.60
C THR A 240 -39.81 19.54 19.43
N HIS A 241 -40.24 20.00 20.61
CA HIS A 241 -39.37 20.74 21.51
C HIS A 241 -38.21 19.89 22.02
N ASN A 242 -38.47 18.64 22.44
CA ASN A 242 -37.41 17.73 22.90
C ASN A 242 -36.39 17.45 21.80
N LEU A 243 -36.85 17.24 20.56
CA LEU A 243 -35.98 17.04 19.41
C LEU A 243 -35.12 18.27 19.15
N ASN A 244 -35.71 19.47 19.10
CA ASN A 244 -34.96 20.71 18.91
C ASN A 244 -33.91 20.93 20.01
N ARG A 245 -34.24 20.60 21.27
CA ARG A 245 -33.28 20.65 22.38
C ARG A 245 -32.11 19.70 22.15
N ILE A 246 -32.38 18.42 21.84
CA ILE A 246 -31.34 17.43 21.59
C ILE A 246 -30.44 17.88 20.44
N LEU A 247 -31.02 18.40 19.37
CA LEU A 247 -30.28 18.95 18.24
C LEU A 247 -29.36 20.09 18.68
N ILE A 248 -29.87 21.06 19.43
CA ILE A 248 -29.08 22.20 19.93
C ILE A 248 -27.96 21.73 20.88
N ASP A 249 -28.25 20.81 21.80
CA ASP A 249 -27.28 20.26 22.76
C ASP A 249 -26.13 19.53 22.03
N ASN A 250 -26.41 18.93 20.88
CA ASN A 250 -25.41 18.31 20.00
C ASN A 250 -24.74 19.30 19.03
N GLY A 251 -25.02 20.60 19.15
CA GLY A 251 -24.44 21.65 18.30
C GLY A 251 -25.04 21.76 16.90
N TYR A 252 -26.20 21.15 16.65
CA TYR A 252 -26.90 21.28 15.37
C TYR A 252 -27.45 22.71 15.21
N GLN A 253 -27.15 23.32 14.06
CA GLN A 253 -27.61 24.66 13.72
C GLN A 253 -28.68 24.59 12.62
N PRO A 254 -29.87 25.17 12.84
CA PRO A 254 -30.89 25.29 11.81
C PRO A 254 -30.35 25.95 10.53
N GLU A 255 -30.88 25.50 9.40
CA GLU A 255 -30.49 25.96 8.06
C GLU A 255 -30.57 27.49 7.90
N TRP A 256 -31.61 28.12 8.45
CA TRP A 256 -31.76 29.57 8.37
C TRP A 256 -30.65 30.31 9.15
N ILE A 257 -30.13 29.76 10.27
CA ILE A 257 -29.00 30.38 10.99
C ILE A 257 -27.74 30.33 10.15
N LEU A 258 -27.47 29.19 9.51
CA LEU A 258 -26.34 29.03 8.60
C LEU A 258 -26.45 29.98 7.42
N MET A 259 -27.63 30.04 6.79
CA MET A 259 -27.91 30.94 5.68
C MET A 259 -27.77 32.42 6.09
N GLN A 260 -28.19 32.79 7.30
CA GLN A 260 -27.98 34.14 7.83
C GLN A 260 -26.50 34.46 7.98
N LYS A 261 -25.69 33.52 8.47
CA LYS A 261 -24.23 33.69 8.58
C LYS A 261 -23.59 33.85 7.19
N GLU A 262 -23.96 33.00 6.23
CA GLU A 262 -23.47 33.11 4.86
C GLU A 262 -23.84 34.45 4.21
N ILE A 263 -25.06 34.95 4.44
CA ILE A 263 -25.48 36.27 3.95
C ILE A 263 -24.58 37.37 4.53
N LYS A 264 -24.25 37.31 5.84
CA LYS A 264 -23.32 38.27 6.45
C LYS A 264 -21.92 38.18 5.85
N ASP A 265 -21.37 36.98 5.76
CA ASP A 265 -20.03 36.75 5.22
C ASP A 265 -19.93 37.21 3.76
N THR A 266 -20.96 36.98 2.95
CA THR A 266 -21.00 37.45 1.56
C THR A 266 -21.10 38.97 1.45
N ILE A 267 -21.84 39.64 2.35
CA ILE A 267 -21.87 41.11 2.42
C ILE A 267 -20.47 41.66 2.70
N ASP A 268 -19.75 41.07 3.65
CA ASP A 268 -18.42 41.55 4.04
C ASP A 268 -17.39 41.30 2.94
N GLN A 269 -17.40 40.12 2.30
CA GLN A 269 -16.57 39.83 1.12
C GLN A 269 -16.81 40.81 -0.03
N LEU A 270 -18.08 41.14 -0.31
CA LEU A 270 -18.45 42.07 -1.36
C LEU A 270 -17.94 43.48 -1.06
N ARG A 271 -18.06 43.95 0.20
CA ARG A 271 -17.52 45.24 0.64
C ARG A 271 -16.00 45.29 0.48
N GLU A 272 -15.29 44.27 0.95
CA GLU A 272 -13.84 44.18 0.83
C GLU A 272 -13.39 44.17 -0.64
N ALA A 273 -14.08 43.41 -1.50
CA ALA A 273 -13.76 43.32 -2.92
C ALA A 273 -13.86 44.68 -3.63
N ILE A 274 -14.88 45.48 -3.33
CA ILE A 274 -14.99 46.85 -3.87
C ILE A 274 -13.87 47.73 -3.33
N LEU A 275 -13.58 47.68 -2.03
CA LEU A 275 -12.55 48.53 -1.43
C LEU A 275 -11.18 48.22 -2.02
N VAL A 276 -10.86 46.94 -2.20
CA VAL A 276 -9.62 46.49 -2.87
C VAL A 276 -9.60 46.98 -4.32
N SER A 277 -10.71 46.86 -5.05
CA SER A 277 -10.80 47.34 -6.43
C SER A 277 -10.60 48.86 -6.52
N ARG A 278 -11.13 49.63 -5.56
CA ARG A 278 -10.94 51.09 -5.52
C ARG A 278 -9.50 51.48 -5.15
N LYS A 279 -8.87 50.76 -4.21
CA LYS A 279 -7.48 50.98 -3.79
C LYS A 279 -6.46 50.73 -4.90
N LYS A 280 -6.76 49.80 -5.83
CA LYS A 280 -5.89 49.48 -6.98
C LYS A 280 -5.82 50.63 -7.99
N LEU A 281 -6.82 51.51 -8.01
CA LEU A 281 -6.94 52.57 -8.99
C LEU A 281 -6.33 53.87 -8.44
N GLY A 282 -5.51 54.53 -9.25
CA GLY A 282 -4.90 55.81 -8.90
C GLY A 282 -5.90 56.98 -8.85
N ASN A 283 -5.47 58.09 -8.26
CA ASN A 283 -6.18 59.37 -8.29
C ASN A 283 -5.21 60.44 -8.86
N PRO A 284 -5.52 61.11 -9.99
CA PRO A 284 -6.71 60.99 -10.84
C PRO A 284 -6.72 59.67 -11.64
N MET A 285 -7.91 59.10 -11.89
CA MET A 285 -8.03 57.89 -12.70
C MET A 285 -7.75 58.19 -14.19
N THR A 286 -7.05 57.29 -14.84
CA THR A 286 -6.93 57.26 -16.31
C THR A 286 -8.23 56.76 -16.97
N PRO A 287 -8.48 57.09 -18.26
CA PRO A 287 -9.70 56.64 -18.95
C PRO A 287 -9.85 55.12 -19.02
N THR A 288 -8.74 54.38 -19.03
CA THR A 288 -8.72 52.91 -19.01
C THR A 288 -9.08 52.34 -17.64
N GLU A 289 -8.53 52.92 -16.57
CA GLU A 289 -8.88 52.61 -15.18
C GLU A 289 -10.36 52.92 -14.88
N GLN A 290 -10.90 53.99 -15.46
CA GLN A 290 -12.33 54.31 -15.34
C GLN A 290 -13.22 53.23 -15.96
N LYS A 291 -12.84 52.68 -17.12
CA LYS A 291 -13.57 51.56 -17.74
C LYS A 291 -13.52 50.30 -16.86
N GLN A 292 -12.34 50.00 -16.30
CA GLN A 292 -12.19 48.86 -15.39
C GLN A 292 -13.02 49.03 -14.11
N TRP A 293 -13.07 50.25 -13.56
CA TRP A 293 -13.92 50.57 -12.42
C TRP A 293 -15.41 50.37 -12.74
N ASN A 294 -15.86 50.86 -13.89
CA ASN A 294 -17.24 50.69 -14.31
C ASN A 294 -17.61 49.21 -14.45
N GLN A 295 -16.71 48.38 -15.01
CA GLN A 295 -16.90 46.94 -15.09
C GLN A 295 -16.96 46.27 -13.70
N ALA A 296 -16.11 46.69 -12.76
CA ALA A 296 -16.15 46.20 -11.38
C ALA A 296 -17.47 46.57 -10.67
N CYS A 297 -17.98 47.79 -10.90
CA CYS A 297 -19.28 48.22 -10.40
C CYS A 297 -20.43 47.40 -11.00
N GLU A 298 -20.38 47.08 -12.29
CA GLU A 298 -21.39 46.25 -12.96
C GLU A 298 -21.41 44.82 -12.39
N GLN A 299 -20.23 44.19 -12.24
CA GLN A 299 -20.11 42.88 -11.60
C GLN A 299 -20.61 42.89 -10.15
N PHE A 300 -20.30 43.96 -9.40
CA PHE A 300 -20.80 44.12 -8.05
C PHE A 300 -22.32 44.25 -8.00
N GLN A 301 -22.91 44.98 -8.95
CA GLN A 301 -24.37 45.10 -9.05
C GLN A 301 -25.03 43.76 -9.35
N GLU A 302 -24.44 42.91 -10.19
CA GLU A 302 -24.91 41.54 -10.40
C GLU A 302 -24.82 40.69 -9.13
N ASN A 303 -23.73 40.82 -8.38
CA ASN A 303 -23.55 40.09 -7.12
C ASN A 303 -24.57 40.54 -6.06
N ILE A 304 -24.91 41.84 -5.98
CA ILE A 304 -26.00 42.33 -5.14
C ILE A 304 -27.33 41.69 -5.55
N LYS A 305 -27.64 41.57 -6.85
CA LYS A 305 -28.88 40.91 -7.30
C LYS A 305 -28.95 39.45 -6.82
N LYS A 306 -27.83 38.71 -6.89
CA LYS A 306 -27.73 37.34 -6.38
C LYS A 306 -27.90 37.29 -4.87
N LEU A 307 -27.28 38.21 -4.14
CA LEU A 307 -27.42 38.33 -2.69
C LEU A 307 -28.87 38.63 -2.29
N ASN A 308 -29.53 39.58 -2.96
CA ASN A 308 -30.93 39.91 -2.72
C ASN A 308 -31.85 38.71 -2.96
N LYS A 309 -31.55 37.87 -3.97
CA LYS A 309 -32.28 36.62 -4.17
C LYS A 309 -32.12 35.67 -2.97
N ARG A 310 -30.89 35.46 -2.49
CA ARG A 310 -30.64 34.63 -1.29
C ARG A 310 -31.32 35.18 -0.04
N ILE A 311 -31.36 36.51 0.11
CA ILE A 311 -32.07 37.16 1.22
C ILE A 311 -33.59 36.88 1.12
N ASN A 312 -34.17 36.92 -0.08
CA ASN A 312 -35.57 36.55 -0.29
C ASN A 312 -35.82 35.06 0.01
N ASP A 313 -34.93 34.17 -0.43
CA ASP A 313 -35.00 32.74 -0.11
C ASP A 313 -34.93 32.54 1.41
N PHE A 314 -34.04 33.27 2.10
CA PHE A 314 -33.99 33.30 3.56
C PHE A 314 -35.29 33.77 4.20
N PHE A 315 -35.91 34.83 3.69
CA PHE A 315 -37.20 35.29 4.21
C PHE A 315 -38.32 34.27 4.02
N ASN A 316 -38.25 33.46 2.96
CA ASN A 316 -39.22 32.39 2.69
C ASN A 316 -38.97 31.14 3.54
N CYS A 317 -37.71 30.82 3.84
CA CYS A 317 -37.32 29.67 4.67
C CYS A 317 -37.37 29.97 6.18
N SER A 318 -37.26 31.24 6.56
CA SER A 318 -37.42 31.67 7.94
C SER A 318 -38.90 31.57 8.32
N PRO A 319 -39.27 30.92 9.44
CA PRO A 319 -40.64 30.95 9.95
C PRO A 319 -40.92 32.35 10.50
N SER A 320 -41.35 33.26 9.64
CA SER A 320 -41.43 34.69 9.92
C SER A 320 -42.54 35.09 10.89
N ASP A 321 -43.52 34.23 11.20
CA ASP A 321 -44.72 34.65 11.98
C ASP A 321 -45.17 33.77 13.15
N GLN A 322 -44.54 32.63 13.46
CA GLN A 322 -45.04 31.74 14.55
C GLN A 322 -44.14 31.58 15.77
N ALA A 323 -42.95 32.15 15.78
CA ALA A 323 -42.16 32.18 16.99
C ALA A 323 -41.35 33.47 17.01
N LYS A 324 -41.87 34.47 17.72
CA LYS A 324 -40.99 35.36 18.49
C LYS A 324 -40.11 34.42 19.31
N SER A 325 -38.92 34.13 18.79
CA SER A 325 -38.06 33.13 19.39
C SER A 325 -37.62 33.63 20.77
N PRO A 326 -37.63 32.76 21.80
CA PRO A 326 -36.83 32.97 23.00
C PRO A 326 -35.41 32.42 22.77
N PHE A 327 -34.77 32.73 21.63
CA PHE A 327 -33.33 32.55 21.48
C PHE A 327 -32.61 33.55 22.38
#